data_AF-A0AB34G7J9-F1
#
_entry.id   AF-A0AB34G7J9-F1
#
_cell.length_a   1.000
_cell.length_b   1.000
_cell.length_c   1.000
_cell.angle_alpha   90.00
_cell.angle_beta   90.00
_cell.angle_gamma   90.00
#
_symmetry.space_group_name_H-M   'P 1'
#
loop_
_entity.id
_entity.type
_entity.pdbx_description
1 polymer ?
#
loop_
_entity_poly.entity_id
_entity_poly.type
_entity_poly.pdbx_seq_one_letter_code
_entity_poly.pdbx_strand_id
1 'polypeptide(L)'
;MDVPYFPFLYTTDSTKRDFRTILMQLISCALDICLSLDCLNDVQLIFQYENFIIHSFMNGDQSDVISTTFALGYHENVASKPNTPSFLVELRKTAFARIYSADKNISLFLGRPLRMSKRFCHFQIPDKPSPPTNGSNAVHEWSDDSAMNYRSETRWSALCASIKEEIMELLFDRGRTDTSEKVK
;
A
#
# COMPACT_ATOMS: atom_id res chain seq x y z
N MET A 1 -3.31 28.71 16.28
CA MET A 1 -4.28 27.97 15.45
C MET A 1 -4.97 27.00 16.39
N ASP A 2 -6.16 27.35 16.86
CA ASP A 2 -6.97 26.44 17.68
C ASP A 2 -7.49 25.32 16.78
N VAL A 3 -7.12 24.07 17.11
CA VAL A 3 -7.65 22.90 16.42
C VAL A 3 -9.13 22.79 16.82
N PRO A 4 -10.08 22.76 15.86
CA PRO A 4 -11.48 22.62 16.20
C PRO A 4 -11.71 21.35 17.01
N TYR A 5 -12.35 21.50 18.18
CA TYR A 5 -12.71 20.38 19.04
C TYR A 5 -13.81 19.57 18.36
N PHE A 6 -13.46 18.38 17.90
CA PHE A 6 -14.44 17.41 17.40
C PHE A 6 -14.87 16.52 18.58
N PRO A 7 -16.16 16.54 18.98
CA PRO A 7 -16.64 15.68 20.05
C PRO A 7 -16.50 14.21 19.64
N PHE A 8 -16.20 13.34 20.62
CA PHE A 8 -16.10 11.91 20.37
C PHE A 8 -17.44 11.37 19.87
N LEU A 9 -17.46 10.76 18.68
CA LEU A 9 -18.67 10.15 18.10
C LEU A 9 -19.24 9.03 19.00
N TYR A 10 -18.37 8.36 19.77
CA TYR A 10 -18.74 7.26 20.67
C TYR A 10 -18.06 7.43 22.03
N THR A 11 -18.86 7.43 23.09
CA THR A 11 -18.40 7.68 24.47
C THR A 11 -18.08 6.41 25.25
N THR A 12 -18.67 5.27 24.88
CA THR A 12 -18.50 3.96 25.54
C THR A 12 -17.64 3.01 24.71
N ASP A 13 -16.86 2.17 25.39
CA ASP A 13 -16.03 1.17 24.71
C ASP A 13 -16.85 0.03 24.09
N SER A 14 -18.03 -0.26 24.61
CA SER A 14 -18.97 -1.21 24.00
C SER A 14 -19.41 -0.75 22.61
N THR A 15 -19.91 0.48 22.48
CA THR A 15 -20.39 1.02 21.21
C THR A 15 -19.28 1.14 20.17
N LYS A 16 -18.04 1.45 20.61
CA LYS A 16 -16.86 1.41 19.72
C LYS A 16 -16.57 0.00 19.19
N ARG A 17 -16.71 -1.03 20.01
CA ARG A 17 -16.51 -2.44 19.61
C ARG A 17 -17.62 -2.92 18.68
N ASP A 18 -18.86 -2.54 18.95
CA ASP A 18 -20.00 -2.91 18.10
C ASP A 18 -19.87 -2.28 16.72
N PHE A 19 -19.56 -0.98 16.66
CA PHE A 19 -19.31 -0.28 15.39
C PHE A 19 -18.17 -0.92 14.60
N ARG A 20 -17.05 -1.23 15.26
CA ARG A 20 -15.91 -1.96 14.69
C ARG A 20 -16.33 -3.30 14.10
N THR A 21 -17.15 -4.07 14.81
CA THR A 21 -17.64 -5.37 14.36
C THR A 21 -18.52 -5.25 13.12
N ILE A 22 -19.46 -4.29 13.13
CA ILE A 22 -20.35 -4.03 11.99
C ILE A 22 -19.53 -3.59 10.76
N LEU A 23 -18.54 -2.72 10.95
CA LEU A 23 -17.69 -2.24 9.86
C LEU A 23 -16.88 -3.38 9.22
N MET A 24 -16.28 -4.25 10.03
CA MET A 24 -15.57 -5.44 9.53
C MET A 24 -16.50 -6.35 8.74
N GLN A 25 -17.70 -6.64 9.28
CA GLN A 25 -18.69 -7.48 8.61
C GLN A 25 -19.11 -6.89 7.26
N LEU A 26 -19.40 -5.58 7.21
CA LEU A 26 -19.80 -4.90 5.99
C LEU A 26 -18.74 -5.03 4.88
N ILE A 27 -17.47 -4.83 5.24
CA ILE A 27 -16.37 -4.81 4.27
C ILE A 27 -15.98 -6.23 3.86
N SER A 28 -16.05 -7.21 4.76
CA SER A 28 -15.96 -8.62 4.41
C SER A 28 -17.06 -9.03 3.43
N CYS A 29 -18.33 -8.65 3.68
CA CYS A 29 -19.43 -8.95 2.75
C CYS A 29 -19.23 -8.29 1.38
N ALA A 30 -18.76 -7.04 1.32
CA ALA A 30 -18.47 -6.38 0.06
C ALA A 30 -17.38 -7.10 -0.73
N LEU A 31 -16.34 -7.57 -0.04
CA LEU A 31 -15.29 -8.39 -0.65
C LEU A 31 -15.83 -9.75 -1.12
N ASP A 32 -16.64 -10.45 -0.32
CA ASP A 32 -17.24 -11.74 -0.68
C ASP A 32 -18.10 -11.63 -1.95
N ILE A 33 -18.87 -10.55 -2.07
CA ILE A 33 -19.63 -10.25 -3.30
C ILE A 33 -18.66 -10.09 -4.48
N CYS A 34 -17.59 -9.30 -4.33
CA CYS A 34 -16.62 -9.11 -5.42
C CYS A 34 -15.91 -10.42 -5.81
N LEU A 35 -15.55 -11.25 -4.84
CA LEU A 35 -14.96 -12.58 -5.08
C LEU A 35 -15.95 -13.52 -5.76
N SER A 36 -17.25 -13.44 -5.43
CA SER A 36 -18.29 -14.28 -6.05
C SER A 36 -18.51 -14.01 -7.54
N LEU A 37 -18.10 -12.84 -8.02
CA LEU A 37 -18.14 -12.51 -9.45
C LEU A 37 -17.05 -13.21 -10.27
N ASP A 38 -16.10 -13.88 -9.60
CA ASP A 38 -14.99 -14.66 -10.17
C ASP A 38 -14.19 -13.90 -11.26
N CYS A 39 -14.10 -12.58 -11.09
CA CYS A 39 -13.44 -11.69 -12.04
C CYS A 39 -12.30 -10.93 -11.35
N LEU A 40 -11.08 -11.46 -11.49
CA LEU A 40 -9.87 -10.79 -11.01
C LEU A 40 -9.66 -9.47 -11.77
N ASN A 41 -10.02 -8.35 -11.16
CA ASN A 41 -9.98 -7.02 -11.78
C ASN A 41 -9.54 -5.91 -10.80
N ASP A 42 -9.45 -4.69 -11.31
CA ASP A 42 -9.08 -3.49 -10.55
C ASP A 42 -9.99 -3.26 -9.31
N VAL A 43 -11.29 -3.50 -9.44
CA VAL A 43 -12.29 -3.29 -8.37
C VAL A 43 -12.10 -4.31 -7.24
N GLN A 44 -11.89 -5.58 -7.59
CA GLN A 44 -11.61 -6.63 -6.61
C GLN A 44 -10.36 -6.30 -5.80
N LEU A 45 -9.27 -5.84 -6.44
CA LEU A 45 -8.06 -5.45 -5.72
C LEU A 45 -8.31 -4.29 -4.74
N ILE A 46 -9.08 -3.29 -5.15
CA ILE A 46 -9.42 -2.15 -4.29
C ILE A 46 -10.18 -2.63 -3.05
N PHE A 47 -11.19 -3.48 -3.20
CA PHE A 47 -11.91 -4.02 -2.04
C PHE A 47 -11.04 -4.92 -1.17
N GLN A 48 -10.13 -5.71 -1.76
CA GLN A 48 -9.16 -6.49 -1.00
C GLN A 48 -8.19 -5.59 -0.21
N TYR A 49 -7.79 -4.44 -0.75
CA TYR A 49 -6.94 -3.47 -0.06
C TYR A 49 -7.69 -2.75 1.08
N GLU A 50 -8.94 -2.37 0.90
CA GLU A 50 -9.74 -1.78 1.99
C GLU A 50 -9.97 -2.81 3.12
N ASN A 51 -10.29 -4.05 2.75
CA ASN A 51 -10.43 -5.14 3.71
C ASN A 51 -9.09 -5.41 4.44
N PHE A 52 -7.98 -5.40 3.70
CA PHE A 52 -6.63 -5.53 4.24
C PHE A 52 -6.33 -4.50 5.33
N ILE A 53 -6.59 -3.21 5.05
CA ILE A 53 -6.34 -2.12 6.00
C ILE A 53 -7.05 -2.41 7.32
N ILE A 54 -8.35 -2.69 7.26
CA ILE A 54 -9.17 -2.85 8.46
C ILE A 54 -8.74 -4.06 9.27
N HIS A 55 -8.51 -5.21 8.62
CA HIS A 55 -8.04 -6.41 9.32
C HIS A 55 -6.61 -6.26 9.86
N SER A 56 -5.74 -5.53 9.18
CA SER A 56 -4.39 -5.24 9.68
C SER A 56 -4.43 -4.34 10.92
N PHE A 57 -5.26 -3.29 10.93
CA PHE A 57 -5.37 -2.40 12.09
C PHE A 57 -6.11 -3.02 13.28
N MET A 58 -7.06 -3.92 13.03
CA MET A 58 -7.91 -4.47 14.09
C MET A 58 -7.42 -5.82 14.61
N ASN A 59 -6.94 -6.70 13.71
CA ASN A 59 -6.60 -8.08 14.02
C ASN A 59 -5.09 -8.36 13.84
N GLY A 60 -4.33 -7.43 13.25
CA GLY A 60 -2.93 -7.67 12.87
C GLY A 60 -2.77 -8.69 11.75
N ASP A 61 -3.85 -9.04 11.04
CA ASP A 61 -3.85 -10.04 9.98
C ASP A 61 -3.60 -9.40 8.60
N GLN A 62 -2.92 -10.16 7.75
CA GLN A 62 -2.45 -9.75 6.44
C GLN A 62 -3.20 -10.55 5.37
N SER A 63 -4.16 -9.91 4.70
CA SER A 63 -4.92 -10.52 3.60
C SER A 63 -4.05 -10.77 2.35
N ASP A 64 -4.60 -11.54 1.41
CA ASP A 64 -3.94 -11.97 0.17
C ASP A 64 -3.85 -10.89 -0.94
N VAL A 65 -3.95 -9.61 -0.53
CA VAL A 65 -3.92 -8.46 -1.44
C VAL A 65 -2.61 -8.38 -2.24
N ILE A 66 -1.50 -8.81 -1.64
CA ILE A 66 -0.19 -8.82 -2.30
C ILE A 66 -0.20 -9.81 -3.47
N SER A 67 -0.68 -11.04 -3.26
CA SER A 67 -0.74 -12.06 -4.32
C SER A 67 -1.65 -11.60 -5.47
N THR A 68 -2.78 -10.96 -5.16
CA THR A 68 -3.68 -10.38 -6.17
C THR A 68 -2.99 -9.25 -6.95
N THR A 69 -2.20 -8.42 -6.28
CA THR A 69 -1.39 -7.36 -6.92
C THR A 69 -0.39 -7.96 -7.92
N PHE A 70 0.24 -9.07 -7.56
CA PHE A 70 1.14 -9.81 -8.45
C PHE A 70 0.38 -10.43 -9.62
N ALA A 71 -0.74 -11.10 -9.37
CA ALA A 71 -1.57 -11.75 -10.39
C ALA A 71 -2.11 -10.76 -11.43
N LEU A 72 -2.47 -9.53 -11.02
CA LEU A 72 -2.90 -8.45 -11.92
C LEU A 72 -1.73 -7.78 -12.67
N GLY A 73 -0.49 -8.09 -12.31
CA GLY A 73 0.72 -7.54 -12.91
C GLY A 73 0.98 -6.07 -12.53
N TYR A 74 0.52 -5.60 -11.36
CA TYR A 74 0.73 -4.19 -10.95
C TYR A 74 2.12 -3.95 -10.39
N HIS A 75 2.86 -5.01 -10.12
CA HIS A 75 4.28 -4.98 -9.81
C HIS A 75 5.16 -4.79 -11.05
N GLU A 76 4.61 -4.94 -12.26
CA GLU A 76 5.32 -4.72 -13.53
C GLU A 76 5.18 -3.26 -13.98
N ASN A 77 5.74 -2.89 -15.13
CA ASN A 77 5.51 -1.57 -15.72
C ASN A 77 4.06 -1.44 -16.22
N VAL A 78 3.18 -0.84 -15.41
CA VAL A 78 1.74 -0.72 -15.71
C VAL A 78 1.50 0.10 -16.98
N ALA A 79 2.34 1.09 -17.26
CA ALA A 79 2.22 1.95 -18.44
C ALA A 79 2.62 1.24 -19.74
N SER A 80 3.29 0.09 -19.66
CA SER A 80 3.69 -0.69 -20.86
C SER A 80 2.52 -1.42 -21.52
N LYS A 81 1.38 -1.56 -20.85
CA LYS A 81 0.21 -2.28 -21.37
C LYS A 81 -0.52 -1.43 -22.44
N PRO A 82 -0.51 -1.83 -23.72
CA PRO A 82 -1.11 -1.05 -24.80
C PRO A 82 -2.62 -0.89 -24.56
N ASN A 83 -3.19 0.23 -25.02
CA ASN A 83 -4.63 0.56 -24.92
C ASN A 83 -5.17 0.73 -23.49
N THR A 84 -4.31 0.86 -22.46
CA THR A 84 -4.77 1.18 -21.10
C THR A 84 -5.05 2.69 -20.99
N PRO A 85 -6.27 3.12 -20.62
CA PRO A 85 -6.56 4.53 -20.39
C PRO A 85 -5.65 5.13 -19.31
N SER A 86 -5.26 6.39 -19.48
CA SER A 86 -4.33 7.07 -18.55
C SER A 86 -4.83 7.06 -17.10
N PHE A 87 -6.13 7.29 -16.87
CA PHE A 87 -6.70 7.26 -15.52
C PHE A 87 -6.53 5.88 -14.86
N LEU A 88 -6.59 4.81 -15.64
CA LEU A 88 -6.47 3.44 -15.15
C LEU A 88 -5.02 3.08 -14.85
N VAL A 89 -4.08 3.57 -15.67
CA VAL A 89 -2.64 3.49 -15.36
C VAL A 89 -2.35 4.14 -14.01
N GLU A 90 -2.87 5.36 -13.78
CA GLU A 90 -2.66 6.08 -12.53
C GLU A 90 -3.35 5.42 -11.32
N LEU A 91 -4.54 4.84 -11.51
CA LEU A 91 -5.22 4.05 -10.48
C LEU A 91 -4.36 2.84 -10.05
N ARG A 92 -3.82 2.10 -11.03
CA ARG A 92 -3.00 0.91 -10.80
C ARG A 92 -1.66 1.24 -10.15
N LYS A 93 -0.98 2.32 -10.59
CA LYS A 93 0.21 2.85 -9.91
C LYS A 93 -0.10 3.24 -8.47
N THR A 94 -1.24 3.90 -8.23
CA THR A 94 -1.69 4.30 -6.89
C THR A 94 -1.90 3.06 -6.01
N ALA A 95 -2.63 2.04 -6.51
CA ALA A 95 -2.88 0.81 -5.78
C ALA A 95 -1.58 0.09 -5.42
N PHE A 96 -0.65 -0.07 -6.38
CA PHE A 96 0.67 -0.64 -6.13
C PHE A 96 1.43 0.14 -5.04
N ALA A 97 1.52 1.46 -5.16
CA ALA A 97 2.24 2.32 -4.22
C ALA A 97 1.68 2.21 -2.78
N ARG A 98 0.34 2.14 -2.66
CA ARG A 98 -0.38 1.97 -1.39
C ARG A 98 -0.11 0.61 -0.74
N ILE A 99 -0.24 -0.46 -1.51
CA ILE A 99 -0.04 -1.83 -1.03
C ILE A 99 1.43 -2.04 -0.66
N TYR A 100 2.35 -1.56 -1.50
CA TYR A 100 3.78 -1.56 -1.25
C TYR A 100 4.12 -0.84 0.07
N SER A 101 3.56 0.36 0.32
CA SER A 101 3.81 1.09 1.56
C SER A 101 3.28 0.34 2.79
N ALA A 102 2.09 -0.23 2.67
CA ALA A 102 1.47 -0.95 3.77
C ALA A 102 2.21 -2.25 4.14
N ASP A 103 2.72 -2.99 3.14
CA ASP A 103 3.62 -4.15 3.35
C ASP A 103 4.83 -3.76 4.22
N LYS A 104 5.48 -2.62 3.94
CA LYS A 104 6.66 -2.18 4.70
C LYS A 104 6.29 -1.78 6.11
N ASN A 105 5.22 -1.00 6.25
CA ASN A 105 4.78 -0.51 7.55
C ASN A 105 4.43 -1.67 8.48
N ILE A 106 3.71 -2.67 7.97
CA ILE A 106 3.25 -3.78 8.81
C ILE A 106 4.37 -4.80 9.03
N SER A 107 5.21 -5.07 8.02
CA SER A 107 6.41 -5.91 8.20
C SER A 107 7.35 -5.33 9.24
N LEU A 108 7.62 -4.02 9.19
CA LEU A 108 8.45 -3.32 10.16
C LEU A 108 7.82 -3.35 11.56
N PHE A 109 6.53 -3.04 11.67
CA PHE A 109 5.83 -2.98 12.97
C PHE A 109 5.75 -4.36 13.66
N LEU A 110 5.51 -5.42 12.89
CA LEU A 110 5.38 -6.78 13.40
C LEU A 110 6.71 -7.56 13.42
N GLY A 111 7.80 -6.99 12.90
CA GLY A 111 9.10 -7.67 12.77
C GLY A 111 9.09 -8.86 11.79
N ARG A 112 8.23 -8.82 10.76
CA ARG A 112 8.09 -9.90 9.77
C ARG A 112 8.92 -9.61 8.50
N PRO A 113 9.27 -10.64 7.71
CA PRO A 113 9.92 -10.45 6.41
C PRO A 113 9.05 -9.67 5.42
N LEU A 114 9.68 -8.87 4.56
CA LEU A 114 9.00 -8.12 3.50
C LEU A 114 8.44 -9.05 2.43
N ARG A 115 7.17 -8.84 2.06
CA ARG A 115 6.51 -9.67 1.04
C ARG A 115 6.60 -9.05 -0.36
N MET A 116 6.77 -7.74 -0.49
CA MET A 116 6.92 -7.07 -1.79
C MET A 116 8.30 -6.42 -1.96
N SER A 117 9.34 -7.16 -2.33
CA SER A 117 10.65 -6.51 -2.55
C SER A 117 10.71 -5.70 -3.84
N LYS A 118 11.39 -4.54 -3.79
CA LYS A 118 11.80 -3.74 -4.97
C LYS A 118 12.58 -4.57 -5.99
N ARG A 119 13.28 -5.62 -5.58
CA ARG A 119 14.03 -6.51 -6.50
C ARG A 119 13.13 -7.25 -7.48
N PHE A 120 11.85 -7.44 -7.11
CA PHE A 120 10.86 -8.15 -7.92
C PHE A 120 9.72 -7.24 -8.39
N CYS A 121 9.80 -5.93 -8.11
CA CYS A 121 8.76 -4.97 -8.48
C CYS A 121 9.37 -3.78 -9.22
N HIS A 122 8.75 -3.39 -10.32
CA HIS A 122 8.95 -2.08 -10.92
C HIS A 122 8.38 -1.00 -9.99
N PHE A 123 9.25 -0.35 -9.21
CA PHE A 123 8.83 0.69 -8.28
C PHE A 123 8.30 1.90 -9.04
N GLN A 124 6.97 2.00 -9.11
CA GLN A 124 6.23 3.04 -9.79
C GLN A 124 5.31 3.76 -8.82
N ILE A 125 5.15 5.05 -9.02
CA ILE A 125 4.34 5.93 -8.19
C ILE A 125 3.43 6.72 -9.13
N PRO A 126 2.16 7.02 -8.75
CA PRO A 126 1.29 7.85 -9.59
C PRO A 126 1.94 9.20 -9.94
N ASP A 127 1.83 9.55 -11.22
CA ASP A 127 2.33 10.77 -11.79
C ASP A 127 1.46 11.97 -11.39
N LYS A 128 2.03 13.17 -11.58
CA LYS A 128 1.27 14.42 -11.54
C LYS A 128 0.14 14.40 -12.60
N PRO A 129 -0.98 15.13 -12.41
CA PRO A 129 -1.97 15.41 -13.47
C PRO A 129 -1.45 16.32 -14.61
N SER A 130 -0.15 16.38 -14.83
CA SER A 130 0.53 17.41 -15.62
C SER A 130 1.41 16.72 -16.69
N PRO A 131 1.63 17.34 -17.86
CA PRO A 131 2.16 16.66 -19.03
C PRO A 131 3.52 15.99 -18.75
N PRO A 132 3.79 14.83 -19.37
CA PRO A 132 4.96 14.02 -19.08
C PRO A 132 6.23 14.84 -19.28
N THR A 133 6.97 15.09 -18.20
CA THR A 133 8.32 15.66 -18.30
C THR A 133 9.27 14.49 -18.52
N ASN A 134 9.93 14.45 -19.68
CA ASN A 134 10.91 13.42 -20.00
C ASN A 134 12.15 13.59 -19.10
N GLY A 135 12.24 12.80 -18.03
CA GLY A 135 13.39 12.77 -17.15
C GLY A 135 13.34 11.62 -16.16
N SER A 136 14.48 10.92 -15.99
CA SER A 136 14.66 9.77 -15.09
C SER A 136 14.50 10.09 -13.59
N ASN A 137 14.34 11.37 -13.22
CA ASN A 137 14.27 11.85 -11.84
C ASN A 137 12.86 12.29 -11.40
N ALA A 138 11.84 12.14 -12.25
CA ALA A 138 10.49 12.66 -12.00
C ALA A 138 9.82 12.13 -10.71
N VAL A 139 10.25 10.96 -10.22
CA VAL A 139 9.70 10.32 -9.01
C VAL A 139 10.01 11.13 -7.73
N HIS A 140 11.18 11.79 -7.68
CA HIS A 140 11.66 12.53 -6.49
C HIS A 140 11.40 14.04 -6.57
N GLU A 141 10.88 14.53 -7.69
CA GLU A 141 10.64 15.96 -7.91
C GLU A 141 9.26 16.35 -7.40
N TRP A 142 9.21 17.35 -6.51
CA TRP A 142 7.99 17.95 -5.96
C TRP A 142 7.90 19.39 -6.47
N SER A 143 6.74 19.80 -7.00
CA SER A 143 6.52 21.22 -7.35
C SER A 143 6.19 22.03 -6.11
N ASP A 144 6.67 23.29 -6.05
CA ASP A 144 6.38 24.22 -4.96
C ASP A 144 4.86 24.50 -4.81
N ASP A 145 4.10 24.39 -5.90
CA ASP A 145 2.63 24.55 -5.92
C ASP A 145 1.84 23.26 -5.59
N SER A 146 2.50 22.21 -5.09
CA SER A 146 1.83 20.93 -4.80
C SER A 146 0.85 21.07 -3.63
N ALA A 147 -0.45 21.11 -3.92
CA ALA A 147 -1.47 20.99 -2.89
C ALA A 147 -1.43 19.61 -2.21
N MET A 148 -1.60 19.58 -0.89
CA MET A 148 -1.73 18.33 -0.14
C MET A 148 -3.01 17.62 -0.56
N ASN A 149 -2.87 16.43 -1.15
CA ASN A 149 -3.99 15.58 -1.57
C ASN A 149 -3.59 14.10 -1.43
N TYR A 150 -4.55 13.19 -1.64
CA TYR A 150 -4.32 11.76 -1.48
C TYR A 150 -3.22 11.20 -2.41
N ARG A 151 -3.02 11.77 -3.60
CA ARG A 151 -1.94 11.36 -4.51
C ARG A 151 -0.59 11.84 -4.00
N SER A 152 -0.50 13.09 -3.54
CA SER A 152 0.72 13.62 -2.90
C SER A 152 1.11 12.77 -1.68
N GLU A 153 0.14 12.41 -0.83
CA GLU A 153 0.41 11.55 0.32
C GLU A 153 0.75 10.11 -0.10
N THR A 154 0.12 9.56 -1.15
CA THR A 154 0.51 8.25 -1.71
C THR A 154 1.97 8.27 -2.18
N ARG A 155 2.38 9.30 -2.93
CA ARG A 155 3.76 9.47 -3.40
C ARG A 155 4.75 9.48 -2.24
N TRP A 156 4.48 10.32 -1.25
CA TRP A 156 5.28 10.43 -0.04
C TRP A 156 5.39 9.09 0.71
N SER A 157 4.25 8.43 0.96
CA SER A 157 4.19 7.17 1.69
C SER A 157 4.97 6.05 0.99
N ALA A 158 4.98 6.02 -0.34
CA ALA A 158 5.70 5.03 -1.14
C ALA A 158 7.21 5.29 -1.14
N LEU A 159 7.65 6.55 -1.25
CA LEU A 159 9.06 6.94 -1.10
C LEU A 159 9.60 6.63 0.30
N CYS A 160 8.84 6.92 1.36
CA CYS A 160 9.22 6.52 2.70
C CYS A 160 9.33 5.00 2.81
N ALA A 161 8.43 4.25 2.16
CA ALA A 161 8.48 2.80 2.15
C ALA A 161 9.71 2.26 1.40
N SER A 162 10.13 2.89 0.30
CA SER A 162 11.34 2.48 -0.41
C SER A 162 12.59 2.63 0.46
N ILE A 163 12.67 3.73 1.22
CA ILE A 163 13.76 3.96 2.19
C ILE A 163 13.68 2.94 3.33
N LYS A 164 12.48 2.65 3.86
CA LYS A 164 12.30 1.62 4.90
C LYS A 164 12.79 0.25 4.45
N GLU A 165 12.51 -0.14 3.20
CA GLU A 165 13.02 -1.37 2.63
C GLU A 165 14.56 -1.39 2.60
N GLU A 166 15.22 -0.32 2.15
CA GLU A 166 16.68 -0.24 2.14
C GLU A 166 17.28 -0.36 3.56
N ILE A 167 16.69 0.32 4.54
CA ILE A 167 17.10 0.21 5.94
C ILE A 167 16.93 -1.22 6.45
N MET A 168 15.80 -1.86 6.14
CA MET A 168 15.55 -3.25 6.52
C MET A 168 16.55 -4.20 5.87
N GLU A 169 16.83 -4.05 4.57
CA GLU A 169 17.87 -4.85 3.89
C GLU A 169 19.23 -4.72 4.61
N LEU A 170 19.66 -3.50 4.94
CA LEU A 170 20.91 -3.26 5.67
C LEU A 170 20.92 -3.88 7.07
N LEU A 171 19.81 -3.82 7.80
CA LEU A 171 19.68 -4.40 9.14
C LEU A 171 19.73 -5.93 9.09
N PHE A 172 19.06 -6.55 8.12
CA PHE A 172 18.99 -8.00 8.00
C PHE A 172 20.25 -8.61 7.35
N ASP A 173 20.97 -7.89 6.48
CA ASP A 173 22.27 -8.36 5.95
C ASP A 173 23.36 -8.41 7.03
N ARG A 174 23.35 -7.48 7.99
CA ARG A 174 24.26 -7.52 9.17
C ARG A 174 24.06 -8.75 10.06
N GLY A 175 22.87 -9.34 10.06
CA GLY A 175 22.60 -10.60 10.78
C GLY A 175 23.20 -11.84 10.11
N ARG A 176 23.47 -11.80 8.79
CA ARG A 176 24.03 -12.95 8.05
C ARG A 176 25.53 -13.11 8.28
N THR A 177 26.26 -12.01 8.49
CA THR A 177 27.70 -12.06 8.80
C THR A 177 27.98 -12.69 10.16
N ASP A 178 27.06 -12.57 11.13
CA ASP A 178 27.17 -13.15 12.47
C ASP A 178 26.95 -14.68 12.48
N THR A 179 26.19 -15.21 11.52
CA THR A 179 26.00 -16.66 11.36
C THR A 179 27.15 -17.36 10.65
N SER A 180 27.95 -16.64 9.86
CA SER A 180 29.15 -17.21 9.23
C SER A 180 30.31 -17.41 10.22
N GLU A 181 30.28 -16.79 11.40
CA GLU A 181 31.28 -17.05 12.46
C GLU A 181 30.95 -18.28 13.33
N LYS A 182 29.72 -18.83 13.24
CA LYS A 182 29.32 -20.02 14.02
C LYS A 182 29.51 -21.35 13.28
N VAL A 183 30.12 -21.31 12.09
CA VAL A 183 30.55 -22.51 11.37
C VAL A 183 32.08 -22.46 11.25
N LYS A 184 32.75 -22.78 12.35
CA LYS A 184 34.15 -23.21 12.38
C LYS A 184 34.38 -24.16 13.54
#